data_AF-A0ABD3P251-F1
#
_entry.id   AF-A0ABD3P251-F1
#
_cell.length_a   1.000
_cell.length_b   1.000
_cell.length_c   1.000
_cell.angle_alpha   90.00
_cell.angle_beta   90.00
_cell.angle_gamma   90.00
#
_symmetry.space_group_name_H-M   'P 1'
#
loop_
_entity.id
_entity.type
_entity.pdbx_description
1 polymer ?
#
loop_
_entity_poly.entity_id
_entity_poly.type
_entity_poly.pdbx_seq_one_letter_code
_entity_poly.pdbx_strand_id
1 'polypeptide(L)'
;MGKKAPVNYPIGTPGQPWQDAEKAQWLQSRRVHRSYTKDVVEPLLSWASNSTAFELKKYGLLDVAEGQGLPLYAVVPSKPSNSKPWMLVTGGTHGYETSGVLGALRFLFTKAEKYLPQMNVVVAPCLCPWGYERIERWVSTAVDPNRSFRRPFDEAEIDMTVRTRETMMVMKFLDSIGAEDASVQWQCHLDLHETTDTDSSEFCPAKAARDGELEYDAHIPDGFYLVGDTIDSQLDWYKYMIAAVEKVTHIAPADEDNTLIGEPVVSPGVLLVPKKNLGLCAGGAVPDAKFIVTTEVYPDSARTNPEECIVAQVETVCAAFDYILDKKLNVTIRTATEDDLAALKEFHVANHLEETCHYPGEQGRQICELQDDYPHFNCTESFKRGQFWVATDGDEIIGSIGLLPDQNEPGAITWLNTFSVAKSQRGKRIGFKLFATAMAAVQTQCVRLVTLGGHSKGIDVMGPARKMYEKNEFVLYQSNTMSYGDDTTIDVMYYEKKMNW
;
A
#
# COMPACT_ATOMS: atom_id res chain seq x y z
N MET A 1 -29.37 -0.44 -19.10
CA MET A 1 -30.58 -0.95 -18.37
C MET A 1 -30.07 -1.94 -17.34
N GLY A 2 -29.88 -1.49 -16.10
CA GLY A 2 -29.30 -2.29 -15.02
C GLY A 2 -30.01 -3.64 -14.85
N LYS A 3 -29.22 -4.71 -14.70
CA LYS A 3 -29.67 -6.10 -14.60
C LYS A 3 -30.33 -6.37 -13.23
N LYS A 4 -31.45 -5.69 -12.96
CA LYS A 4 -32.27 -6.01 -11.80
C LYS A 4 -32.87 -7.40 -11.95
N ALA A 5 -32.71 -8.22 -10.92
CA ALA A 5 -33.30 -9.56 -10.85
C ALA A 5 -34.46 -9.56 -9.85
N PRO A 6 -35.53 -10.31 -10.11
CA PRO A 6 -36.62 -10.47 -9.15
C PRO A 6 -36.12 -11.24 -7.92
N VAL A 7 -36.61 -10.86 -6.73
CA VAL A 7 -36.25 -11.54 -5.48
C VAL A 7 -36.86 -12.93 -5.44
N ASN A 8 -36.01 -13.95 -5.36
CA ASN A 8 -36.40 -15.33 -5.09
C ASN A 8 -35.46 -15.90 -4.02
N TYR A 9 -35.88 -15.79 -2.75
CA TYR A 9 -35.11 -16.27 -1.60
C TYR A 9 -35.99 -17.17 -0.72
N PRO A 10 -35.47 -18.28 -0.16
CA PRO A 10 -36.29 -19.31 0.49
C PRO A 10 -36.87 -18.90 1.86
N ILE A 11 -36.57 -17.69 2.36
CA ILE A 11 -37.00 -17.19 3.67
C ILE A 11 -37.75 -15.87 3.50
N GLY A 12 -38.91 -15.78 4.14
CA GLY A 12 -39.79 -14.60 4.12
C GLY A 12 -40.85 -14.63 3.03
N THR A 13 -41.60 -13.53 2.93
CA THR A 13 -42.65 -13.33 1.93
C THR A 13 -42.26 -12.16 1.02
N PRO A 14 -42.28 -12.30 -0.32
CA PRO A 14 -41.94 -11.21 -1.23
C PRO A 14 -42.74 -9.92 -0.93
N GLY A 15 -42.05 -8.78 -0.87
CA GLY A 15 -42.65 -7.49 -0.55
C GLY A 15 -42.89 -7.24 0.95
N GLN A 16 -42.53 -8.18 1.84
CA GLN A 16 -42.68 -8.03 3.29
C GLN A 16 -41.32 -8.15 3.99
N PRO A 17 -40.91 -7.14 4.77
CA PRO A 17 -39.67 -7.21 5.53
C PRO A 17 -39.69 -8.34 6.56
N TRP A 18 -38.54 -8.98 6.75
CA TRP A 18 -38.36 -10.04 7.75
C TRP A 18 -38.65 -9.55 9.16
N GLN A 19 -39.36 -10.38 9.92
CA GLN A 19 -39.54 -10.24 11.35
C GLN A 19 -38.56 -11.16 12.09
N ASP A 20 -38.70 -11.26 13.41
CA ASP A 20 -37.80 -12.04 14.25
C ASP A 20 -37.82 -13.54 13.89
N ALA A 21 -38.95 -14.06 13.41
CA ALA A 21 -39.08 -15.46 13.01
C ALA A 21 -38.22 -15.78 11.77
N GLU A 22 -38.26 -14.94 10.74
CA GLU A 22 -37.46 -15.11 9.52
C GLU A 22 -35.96 -14.92 9.82
N LYS A 23 -35.59 -13.93 10.64
CA LYS A 23 -34.19 -13.74 11.07
C LYS A 23 -33.68 -14.94 11.86
N ALA A 24 -34.50 -15.51 12.75
CA ALA A 24 -34.15 -16.72 13.48
C ALA A 24 -34.02 -17.94 12.56
N GLN A 25 -34.90 -18.07 11.57
CA GLN A 25 -34.82 -19.12 10.55
C GLN A 25 -33.54 -18.99 9.71
N TRP A 26 -33.19 -17.77 9.28
CA TRP A 26 -31.94 -17.49 8.57
C TRP A 26 -30.74 -17.87 9.42
N LEU A 27 -30.67 -17.40 10.67
CA LEU A 27 -29.58 -17.71 11.60
C LEU A 27 -29.42 -19.23 11.79
N GLN A 28 -30.53 -19.95 11.97
CA GLN A 28 -30.55 -21.42 12.11
C GLN A 28 -30.17 -22.18 10.84
N SER A 29 -30.15 -21.52 9.67
CA SER A 29 -29.70 -22.13 8.41
C SER A 29 -28.19 -22.06 8.23
N ARG A 30 -27.50 -21.12 8.89
CA ARG A 30 -26.06 -20.89 8.72
C ARG A 30 -25.22 -21.98 9.40
N ARG A 31 -24.12 -22.38 8.79
CA ARG A 31 -23.24 -23.46 9.28
C ARG A 31 -21.78 -23.01 9.24
N VAL A 32 -20.98 -23.52 10.15
CA VAL A 32 -19.53 -23.30 10.12
C VAL A 32 -18.91 -24.11 8.97
N HIS A 33 -18.15 -23.45 8.11
CA HIS A 33 -17.47 -23.99 6.94
C HIS A 33 -15.94 -23.93 7.06
N ARG A 34 -15.41 -22.97 7.83
CA ARG A 34 -13.97 -22.79 8.08
C ARG A 34 -13.71 -22.34 9.50
N SER A 35 -12.44 -22.32 9.92
CA SER A 35 -12.08 -22.03 11.31
C SER A 35 -11.32 -20.71 11.42
N TYR A 36 -11.94 -19.74 12.08
CA TYR A 36 -11.28 -18.47 12.41
C TYR A 36 -10.04 -18.70 13.29
N THR A 37 -10.13 -19.65 14.22
CA THR A 37 -9.01 -20.02 15.08
C THR A 37 -7.79 -20.47 14.27
N LYS A 38 -7.98 -21.42 13.34
CA LYS A 38 -6.88 -21.96 12.52
C LYS A 38 -6.36 -20.97 11.50
N ASP A 39 -7.25 -20.26 10.83
CA ASP A 39 -6.88 -19.44 9.68
C ASP A 39 -6.35 -18.06 10.08
N VAL A 40 -6.73 -17.56 11.27
CA VAL A 40 -6.41 -16.19 11.70
C VAL A 40 -5.74 -16.15 13.06
N VAL A 41 -6.34 -16.73 14.10
CA VAL A 41 -5.85 -16.58 15.49
C VAL A 41 -4.50 -17.26 15.69
N GLU A 42 -4.36 -18.52 15.28
CA GLU A 42 -3.12 -19.28 15.43
C GLU A 42 -1.95 -18.64 14.66
N PRO A 43 -2.09 -18.26 13.37
CA PRO A 43 -1.07 -17.50 12.66
C PRO A 43 -0.71 -16.17 13.32
N LEU A 44 -1.70 -15.40 13.80
CA LEU A 44 -1.45 -14.13 14.49
C LEU A 44 -0.66 -14.32 15.78
N LEU A 45 -1.04 -15.29 16.62
CA LEU A 45 -0.34 -15.56 17.88
C LEU A 45 1.10 -16.05 17.62
N SER A 46 1.26 -16.95 16.65
CA SER A 46 2.58 -17.46 16.27
C SER A 46 3.49 -16.34 15.75
N TRP A 47 2.98 -15.48 14.87
CA TRP A 47 3.73 -14.32 14.38
C TRP A 47 4.05 -13.33 15.50
N ALA A 48 3.06 -13.00 16.34
CA ALA A 48 3.22 -12.04 17.43
C ALA A 48 4.27 -12.47 18.46
N SER A 49 4.41 -13.78 18.73
CA SER A 49 5.45 -14.29 19.64
C SER A 49 6.89 -14.04 19.17
N ASN A 50 7.07 -13.78 17.86
CA ASN A 50 8.38 -13.51 17.26
C ASN A 50 8.59 -12.03 16.90
N SER A 51 7.53 -11.21 16.97
CA SER A 51 7.58 -9.80 16.60
C SER A 51 7.99 -8.94 17.80
N THR A 52 8.95 -8.02 17.59
CA THR A 52 9.34 -7.02 18.60
C THR A 52 8.92 -5.60 18.19
N ALA A 53 8.47 -5.42 16.95
CA ALA A 53 8.10 -4.13 16.38
C ALA A 53 6.61 -3.81 16.60
N PHE A 54 5.80 -4.84 16.85
CA PHE A 54 4.36 -4.73 17.02
C PHE A 54 3.87 -5.44 18.28
N GLU A 55 2.73 -4.98 18.80
CA GLU A 55 2.00 -5.58 19.91
C GLU A 55 0.63 -6.09 19.43
N LEU A 56 0.29 -7.34 19.78
CA LEU A 56 -1.03 -7.91 19.54
C LEU A 56 -1.98 -7.54 20.69
N LYS A 57 -3.06 -6.82 20.37
CA LYS A 57 -4.11 -6.42 21.31
C LYS A 57 -5.36 -7.26 21.07
N LYS A 58 -5.81 -7.98 22.11
CA LYS A 58 -7.17 -8.52 22.15
C LYS A 58 -8.11 -7.40 22.59
N TYR A 59 -8.87 -6.84 21.66
CA TYR A 59 -9.76 -5.71 21.96
C TYR A 59 -11.21 -6.12 22.27
N GLY A 60 -11.56 -7.38 21.99
CA GLY A 60 -12.91 -7.87 22.21
C GLY A 60 -13.01 -9.39 22.29
N LEU A 61 -14.19 -9.86 22.66
CA LEU A 61 -14.60 -11.26 22.62
C LEU A 61 -16.08 -11.29 22.27
N LEU A 62 -16.42 -11.91 21.15
CA LEU A 62 -17.81 -12.11 20.78
C LEU A 62 -18.29 -13.42 21.40
N ASP A 63 -19.34 -13.34 22.20
CA ASP A 63 -20.07 -14.52 22.67
C ASP A 63 -20.99 -14.99 21.56
N VAL A 64 -20.74 -16.18 21.00
CA VAL A 64 -21.66 -16.81 20.05
C VAL A 64 -22.52 -17.84 20.77
N ALA A 65 -23.77 -18.01 20.33
CA ALA A 65 -24.76 -18.87 20.98
C ALA A 65 -24.32 -20.36 21.10
N GLU A 66 -23.34 -20.78 20.31
CA GLU A 66 -22.76 -22.12 20.30
C GLU A 66 -21.72 -22.34 21.41
N GLY A 67 -21.52 -21.37 22.31
CA GLY A 67 -20.65 -21.50 23.48
C GLY A 67 -19.15 -21.28 23.21
N GLN A 68 -18.79 -20.93 21.98
CA GLN A 68 -17.40 -20.65 21.57
C GLN A 68 -17.17 -19.13 21.52
N GLY A 69 -16.27 -18.61 22.35
CA GLY A 69 -15.91 -17.19 22.28
C GLY A 69 -15.02 -16.92 21.07
N LEU A 70 -15.36 -15.93 20.23
CA LEU A 70 -14.54 -15.50 19.10
C LEU A 70 -13.74 -14.23 19.49
N PRO A 71 -12.44 -14.35 19.83
CA PRO A 71 -11.64 -13.20 20.25
C PRO A 71 -11.37 -12.26 19.07
N LEU A 72 -11.46 -10.96 19.31
CA LEU A 72 -11.15 -9.93 18.31
C LEU A 72 -9.76 -9.36 18.58
N TYR A 73 -8.94 -9.34 17.54
CA TYR A 73 -7.54 -8.91 17.62
C TYR A 73 -7.25 -7.74 16.69
N ALA A 74 -6.40 -6.85 17.16
CA ALA A 74 -5.75 -5.83 16.36
C ALA A 74 -4.25 -5.82 16.70
N VAL A 75 -3.43 -5.38 15.77
CA VAL A 75 -1.99 -5.22 15.94
C VAL A 75 -1.63 -3.75 15.86
N VAL A 76 -0.85 -3.27 16.82
CA VAL A 76 -0.44 -1.87 16.97
C VAL A 76 1.09 -1.79 17.03
N PRO A 77 1.73 -0.65 16.69
CA PRO A 77 3.18 -0.52 16.84
C PRO A 77 3.56 -0.57 18.32
N SER A 78 4.65 -1.26 18.68
CA SER A 78 5.11 -1.34 20.09
C SER A 78 5.67 -0.02 20.61
N LYS A 79 6.11 0.87 19.71
CA LYS A 79 6.67 2.19 20.01
C LYS A 79 6.04 3.26 19.10
N PRO A 80 4.76 3.61 19.31
CA PRO A 80 4.12 4.66 18.53
C PRO A 80 4.84 6.00 18.73
N SER A 81 4.71 6.89 17.74
CA SER A 81 5.30 8.23 17.80
C SER A 81 4.33 9.29 17.31
N ASN A 82 4.17 10.35 18.09
CA ASN A 82 3.22 11.43 17.84
C ASN A 82 3.59 12.28 16.61
N SER A 83 4.84 12.21 16.16
CA SER A 83 5.29 12.89 14.93
C SER A 83 4.93 12.13 13.65
N LYS A 84 4.41 10.90 13.78
CA LYS A 84 4.07 10.02 12.66
C LYS A 84 2.56 9.96 12.43
N PRO A 85 2.11 9.89 11.18
CA PRO A 85 0.69 9.72 10.87
C PRO A 85 0.21 8.33 11.29
N TRP A 86 -1.05 8.23 11.69
CA TRP A 86 -1.69 6.96 12.01
C TRP A 86 -2.40 6.38 10.80
N MET A 87 -2.18 5.09 10.57
CA MET A 87 -2.67 4.34 9.42
C MET A 87 -3.46 3.13 9.90
N LEU A 88 -4.66 2.93 9.37
CA LEU A 88 -5.51 1.80 9.68
C LEU A 88 -5.70 0.90 8.46
N VAL A 89 -5.52 -0.40 8.66
CA VAL A 89 -5.92 -1.45 7.72
C VAL A 89 -6.93 -2.37 8.41
N THR A 90 -8.13 -2.48 7.87
CA THR A 90 -9.16 -3.42 8.33
C THR A 90 -9.40 -4.49 7.27
N GLY A 91 -9.65 -5.72 7.73
CA GLY A 91 -10.10 -6.82 6.88
C GLY A 91 -11.25 -7.56 7.56
N GLY A 92 -12.01 -8.32 6.79
CA GLY A 92 -13.11 -9.12 7.31
C GLY A 92 -14.23 -8.30 7.95
N THR A 93 -14.48 -7.09 7.43
CA THR A 93 -15.68 -6.34 7.76
C THR A 93 -16.90 -7.15 7.34
N HIS A 94 -16.92 -7.71 6.12
CA HIS A 94 -17.73 -8.88 5.83
C HIS A 94 -16.89 -10.14 5.97
N GLY A 95 -17.46 -11.18 6.58
CA GLY A 95 -16.69 -12.37 6.92
C GLY A 95 -16.40 -13.28 5.71
N TYR A 96 -17.29 -13.34 4.72
CA TYR A 96 -17.10 -14.18 3.53
C TYR A 96 -15.93 -13.74 2.65
N GLU A 97 -15.56 -12.46 2.72
CA GLU A 97 -14.49 -11.80 1.96
C GLU A 97 -13.10 -12.22 2.48
N THR A 98 -12.73 -13.44 2.11
CA THR A 98 -11.50 -14.14 2.46
C THR A 98 -10.22 -13.34 2.17
N SER A 99 -10.08 -12.76 0.97
CA SER A 99 -8.83 -12.07 0.62
C SER A 99 -8.64 -10.80 1.41
N GLY A 100 -9.71 -10.14 1.88
CA GLY A 100 -9.60 -9.00 2.81
C GLY A 100 -8.93 -9.40 4.11
N VAL A 101 -9.34 -10.53 4.71
CA VAL A 101 -8.75 -11.07 5.94
C VAL A 101 -7.31 -11.52 5.72
N LEU A 102 -7.09 -12.39 4.73
CA LEU A 102 -5.78 -13.00 4.49
C LEU A 102 -4.78 -11.99 3.91
N GLY A 103 -5.26 -11.00 3.15
CA GLY A 103 -4.48 -9.86 2.65
C GLY A 103 -3.99 -8.96 3.79
N ALA A 104 -4.85 -8.63 4.75
CA ALA A 104 -4.45 -7.89 5.94
C ALA A 104 -3.36 -8.64 6.75
N LEU A 105 -3.53 -9.96 6.94
CA LEU A 105 -2.52 -10.81 7.59
C LEU A 105 -1.22 -10.86 6.79
N ARG A 106 -1.28 -11.09 5.48
CA ARG A 106 -0.09 -11.17 4.62
C ARG A 106 0.66 -9.85 4.62
N PHE A 107 -0.04 -8.72 4.54
CA PHE A 107 0.54 -7.39 4.65
C PHE A 107 1.27 -7.22 5.99
N LEU A 108 0.58 -7.56 7.09
CA LEU A 108 1.15 -7.48 8.44
C LEU A 108 2.44 -8.30 8.55
N PHE A 109 2.41 -9.55 8.09
CA PHE A 109 3.50 -10.49 8.25
C PHE A 109 4.71 -10.20 7.36
N THR A 110 4.52 -9.50 6.24
CA THR A 110 5.58 -9.39 5.21
C THR A 110 5.97 -7.96 4.84
N LYS A 111 5.12 -6.95 5.09
CA LYS A 111 5.33 -5.58 4.62
C LYS A 111 5.21 -4.53 5.73
N ALA A 112 4.36 -4.70 6.73
CA ALA A 112 3.99 -3.63 7.67
C ALA A 112 5.20 -3.00 8.39
N GLU A 113 6.19 -3.80 8.80
CA GLU A 113 7.37 -3.32 9.54
C GLU A 113 8.16 -2.25 8.77
N LYS A 114 8.22 -2.34 7.43
CA LYS A 114 8.97 -1.39 6.59
C LYS A 114 8.44 0.05 6.70
N TYR A 115 7.19 0.24 7.14
CA TYR A 115 6.54 1.54 7.27
C TYR A 115 6.70 2.17 8.66
N LEU A 116 7.01 1.37 9.69
CA LEU A 116 7.14 1.85 11.07
C LEU A 116 8.14 3.00 11.27
N PRO A 117 9.23 3.14 10.49
CA PRO A 117 10.10 4.31 10.60
C PRO A 117 9.38 5.64 10.35
N GLN A 118 8.30 5.64 9.56
CA GLN A 118 7.62 6.86 9.10
C GLN A 118 6.12 6.93 9.45
N MET A 119 5.51 5.83 9.90
CA MET A 119 4.08 5.71 10.18
C MET A 119 3.80 4.92 11.46
N ASN A 120 2.67 5.21 12.11
CA ASN A 120 2.08 4.32 13.11
C ASN A 120 1.04 3.44 12.39
N VAL A 121 1.31 2.14 12.24
CA VAL A 121 0.46 1.23 11.46
C VAL A 121 -0.34 0.31 12.37
N VAL A 122 -1.67 0.39 12.26
CA VAL A 122 -2.63 -0.46 12.98
C VAL A 122 -3.31 -1.40 11.98
N VAL A 123 -3.39 -2.69 12.30
CA VAL A 123 -4.04 -3.71 11.47
C VAL A 123 -5.07 -4.48 12.31
N ALA A 124 -6.34 -4.47 11.89
CA ALA A 124 -7.40 -5.29 12.45
C ALA A 124 -7.89 -6.28 11.38
N PRO A 125 -7.31 -7.49 11.31
CA PRO A 125 -7.40 -8.34 10.12
C PRO A 125 -8.76 -9.04 9.95
N CYS A 126 -9.56 -9.17 11.00
CA CYS A 126 -10.90 -9.78 10.90
C CYS A 126 -11.82 -9.15 11.93
N LEU A 127 -12.76 -8.29 11.46
CA LEU A 127 -13.72 -7.64 12.34
C LEU A 127 -14.91 -8.54 12.68
N CYS A 128 -15.33 -9.39 11.74
CA CYS A 128 -16.53 -10.22 11.85
C CYS A 128 -16.20 -11.73 11.74
N PRO A 129 -15.54 -12.34 12.74
CA PRO A 129 -15.11 -13.73 12.69
C PRO A 129 -16.28 -14.73 12.62
N TRP A 130 -17.46 -14.38 13.15
CA TRP A 130 -18.65 -15.24 13.02
C TRP A 130 -19.07 -15.41 11.57
N GLY A 131 -19.07 -14.32 10.80
CA GLY A 131 -19.34 -14.34 9.37
C GLY A 131 -18.21 -15.01 8.60
N TYR A 132 -16.97 -14.89 9.08
CA TYR A 132 -15.82 -15.57 8.48
C TYR A 132 -16.02 -17.08 8.52
N GLU A 133 -16.31 -17.65 9.69
CA GLU A 133 -16.52 -19.10 9.81
C GLU A 133 -17.70 -19.62 9.00
N ARG A 134 -18.71 -18.78 8.73
CA ARG A 134 -19.96 -19.15 8.04
C ARG A 134 -20.04 -18.73 6.58
N ILE A 135 -19.00 -18.08 6.05
CA ILE A 135 -19.00 -17.51 4.69
C ILE A 135 -20.23 -16.60 4.53
N GLU A 136 -20.35 -15.61 5.43
CA GLU A 136 -21.54 -14.78 5.52
C GLU A 136 -21.21 -13.28 5.51
N ARG A 137 -22.10 -12.50 4.88
CA ARG A 137 -22.01 -11.04 4.79
C ARG A 137 -22.45 -10.37 6.09
N TRP A 138 -23.54 -10.87 6.67
CA TRP A 138 -24.08 -10.34 7.92
C TRP A 138 -23.43 -10.96 9.15
N VAL A 139 -23.61 -10.28 10.29
CA VAL A 139 -23.35 -10.87 11.61
C VAL A 139 -24.55 -11.69 12.08
N SER A 140 -24.42 -12.38 13.21
CA SER A 140 -25.44 -13.30 13.76
C SER A 140 -26.85 -12.68 13.96
N THR A 141 -26.97 -11.35 13.97
CA THR A 141 -28.24 -10.63 14.09
C THR A 141 -28.89 -10.26 12.74
N ALA A 142 -28.40 -10.79 11.62
CA ALA A 142 -28.84 -10.46 10.25
C ALA A 142 -28.68 -8.97 9.90
N VAL A 143 -27.62 -8.34 10.43
CA VAL A 143 -27.24 -6.94 10.18
C VAL A 143 -25.94 -6.91 9.38
N ASP A 144 -25.90 -6.04 8.36
CA ASP A 144 -24.69 -5.76 7.58
C ASP A 144 -23.73 -4.87 8.41
N PRO A 145 -22.58 -5.40 8.87
CA PRO A 145 -21.64 -4.64 9.69
C PRO A 145 -21.05 -3.44 8.94
N ASN A 146 -20.96 -3.49 7.61
CA ASN A 146 -20.47 -2.38 6.79
C ASN A 146 -21.56 -1.33 6.51
N ARG A 147 -22.64 -1.31 7.31
CA ARG A 147 -23.59 -0.19 7.41
C ARG A 147 -23.71 0.32 8.86
N SER A 148 -22.85 -0.16 9.75
CA SER A 148 -22.95 -0.01 11.20
C SER A 148 -21.94 0.97 11.79
N PHE A 149 -21.20 1.73 10.98
CA PHE A 149 -20.14 2.64 11.44
C PHE A 149 -20.57 4.12 11.52
N ARG A 150 -21.86 4.43 11.40
CA ARG A 150 -22.34 5.80 11.58
C ARG A 150 -22.03 6.31 13.00
N ARG A 151 -21.36 7.45 13.08
CA ARG A 151 -21.12 8.21 14.31
C ARG A 151 -22.02 9.44 14.29
N PRO A 152 -23.23 9.39 14.88
CA PRO A 152 -24.05 10.59 15.05
C PRO A 152 -23.35 11.57 15.99
N PHE A 153 -23.76 12.84 15.95
CA PHE A 153 -23.25 13.87 16.86
C PHE A 153 -23.68 13.61 18.31
N ASP A 154 -24.88 13.04 18.50
CA ASP A 154 -25.41 12.63 19.79
C ASP A 154 -25.48 11.09 19.86
N GLU A 155 -24.89 10.48 20.89
CA GLU A 155 -24.95 9.03 21.13
C GLU A 155 -26.40 8.53 21.29
N ALA A 156 -27.32 9.38 21.75
CA ALA A 156 -28.74 9.03 21.85
C ALA A 156 -29.42 8.84 20.47
N GLU A 157 -28.81 9.36 19.39
CA GLU A 157 -29.28 9.21 18.01
C GLU A 157 -28.70 7.96 17.32
N ILE A 158 -27.92 7.14 18.02
CA ILE A 158 -27.42 5.88 17.47
C ILE A 158 -28.60 4.96 17.23
N ASP A 159 -28.91 4.71 15.96
CA ASP A 159 -29.84 3.66 15.57
C ASP A 159 -29.25 2.29 15.92
N MET A 160 -29.67 1.77 17.08
CA MET A 160 -29.23 0.48 17.59
C MET A 160 -29.71 -0.69 16.72
N THR A 161 -30.65 -0.49 15.80
CA THR A 161 -31.12 -1.55 14.89
C THR A 161 -30.09 -1.87 13.80
N VAL A 162 -29.18 -0.93 13.51
CA VAL A 162 -28.10 -1.10 12.54
C VAL A 162 -26.72 -1.23 13.20
N ARG A 163 -26.60 -1.16 14.53
CA ARG A 163 -25.32 -1.37 15.24
C ARG A 163 -25.04 -2.85 15.49
N THR A 164 -23.77 -3.23 15.39
CA THR A 164 -23.31 -4.60 15.70
C THR A 164 -22.28 -4.58 16.82
N ARG A 165 -22.12 -5.69 17.54
CA ARG A 165 -21.12 -5.78 18.63
C ARG A 165 -19.71 -5.66 18.08
N GLU A 166 -19.48 -6.24 16.92
CA GLU A 166 -18.27 -6.21 16.12
C GLU A 166 -17.82 -4.77 15.87
N THR A 167 -18.70 -3.95 15.28
CA THR A 167 -18.39 -2.55 14.96
C THR A 167 -18.23 -1.68 16.20
N MET A 168 -19.03 -1.89 17.25
CA MET A 168 -18.88 -1.15 18.50
C MET A 168 -17.54 -1.46 19.19
N MET A 169 -17.12 -2.72 19.22
CA MET A 169 -15.86 -3.13 19.87
C MET A 169 -14.65 -2.55 19.15
N VAL A 170 -14.60 -2.60 17.81
CA VAL A 170 -13.48 -2.03 17.06
C VAL A 170 -13.46 -0.50 17.15
N MET A 171 -14.61 0.17 17.07
CA MET A 171 -14.67 1.64 17.18
C MET A 171 -14.23 2.11 18.56
N LYS A 172 -14.69 1.46 19.63
CA LYS A 172 -14.23 1.76 21.00
C LYS A 172 -12.72 1.56 21.15
N PHE A 173 -12.16 0.52 20.54
CA PHE A 173 -10.73 0.27 20.55
C PHE A 173 -9.96 1.37 19.81
N LEU A 174 -10.39 1.72 18.60
CA LEU A 174 -9.76 2.80 17.82
C LEU A 174 -9.86 4.16 18.53
N ASP A 175 -10.98 4.43 19.19
CA ASP A 175 -11.17 5.62 20.00
C ASP A 175 -10.24 5.63 21.22
N SER A 176 -9.99 4.46 21.85
CA SER A 176 -9.03 4.38 22.96
C SER A 176 -7.59 4.71 22.55
N ILE A 177 -7.20 4.36 21.31
CA ILE A 177 -5.90 4.77 20.77
C ILE A 177 -5.82 6.30 20.69
N GLY A 178 -6.89 6.96 20.26
CA GLY A 178 -6.95 8.43 20.16
C GLY A 178 -7.15 9.14 21.50
N ALA A 179 -7.81 8.52 22.47
CA ALA A 179 -8.07 9.10 23.79
C ALA A 179 -6.84 9.10 24.71
N GLU A 180 -5.94 8.12 24.53
CA GLU A 180 -4.66 8.07 25.25
C GLU A 180 -3.72 9.22 24.83
N ASP A 181 -3.91 9.78 23.62
CA ASP A 181 -3.09 10.86 23.10
C ASP A 181 -3.85 11.74 22.10
N ALA A 182 -4.20 12.96 22.53
CA ALA A 182 -4.93 13.94 21.73
C ALA A 182 -4.18 14.42 20.45
N SER A 183 -2.93 13.99 20.24
CA SER A 183 -2.17 14.22 19.00
C SER A 183 -2.37 13.13 17.93
N VAL A 184 -3.09 12.06 18.26
CA VAL A 184 -3.43 10.99 17.30
C VAL A 184 -4.35 11.55 16.22
N GLN A 185 -3.79 11.72 15.02
CA GLN A 185 -4.54 12.04 13.82
C GLN A 185 -4.44 10.86 12.86
N TRP A 186 -5.57 10.17 12.67
CA TRP A 186 -5.71 9.19 11.61
C TRP A 186 -5.51 9.88 10.27
N GLN A 187 -4.57 9.39 9.48
CA GLN A 187 -4.26 9.93 8.17
C GLN A 187 -4.89 9.09 7.07
N CYS A 188 -4.99 7.77 7.29
CA CYS A 188 -5.43 6.82 6.29
C CYS A 188 -6.20 5.65 6.88
N HIS A 189 -7.20 5.18 6.14
CA HIS A 189 -7.95 3.96 6.41
C HIS A 189 -8.19 3.18 5.12
N LEU A 190 -7.61 1.98 5.04
CA LEU A 190 -7.91 0.99 4.01
C LEU A 190 -8.76 -0.13 4.58
N ASP A 191 -9.92 -0.34 3.99
CA ASP A 191 -10.84 -1.40 4.35
C ASP A 191 -10.90 -2.43 3.22
N LEU A 192 -10.46 -3.65 3.49
CA LEU A 192 -10.21 -4.65 2.46
C LEU A 192 -11.43 -5.53 2.22
N HIS A 193 -12.02 -5.42 1.03
CA HIS A 193 -13.26 -6.11 0.64
C HIS A 193 -13.11 -6.92 -0.66
N GLU A 194 -14.14 -7.71 -0.95
CA GLU A 194 -14.32 -8.48 -2.18
C GLU A 194 -15.77 -8.36 -2.65
N THR A 195 -15.96 -8.36 -3.97
CA THR A 195 -17.27 -8.56 -4.59
C THR A 195 -17.27 -9.96 -5.20
N THR A 196 -18.22 -10.83 -4.86
CA THR A 196 -18.21 -12.25 -5.28
C THR A 196 -19.47 -12.63 -6.07
N ASP A 197 -19.45 -13.78 -6.75
CA ASP A 197 -20.65 -14.36 -7.35
C ASP A 197 -21.73 -14.64 -6.29
N THR A 198 -21.34 -14.85 -5.03
CA THR A 198 -22.25 -15.00 -3.89
C THR A 198 -22.93 -13.71 -3.45
N ASP A 199 -22.42 -12.53 -3.80
CA ASP A 199 -23.20 -11.29 -3.67
C ASP A 199 -24.45 -11.35 -4.55
N SER A 200 -24.34 -11.81 -5.79
CA SER A 200 -25.50 -11.93 -6.69
C SER A 200 -26.40 -13.12 -6.36
N SER A 201 -25.83 -14.25 -5.91
CA SER A 201 -26.56 -15.52 -5.77
C SER A 201 -27.11 -15.80 -4.37
N GLU A 202 -26.54 -15.19 -3.32
CA GLU A 202 -26.98 -15.39 -1.93
C GLU A 202 -27.27 -14.05 -1.23
N PHE A 203 -26.30 -13.12 -1.17
CA PHE A 203 -26.39 -12.00 -0.23
C PHE A 203 -27.32 -10.87 -0.66
N CYS A 204 -27.27 -10.43 -1.92
CA CYS A 204 -28.20 -9.41 -2.43
C CYS A 204 -29.66 -9.92 -2.46
N PRO A 205 -29.97 -11.15 -2.92
CA PRO A 205 -31.32 -11.70 -2.79
C PRO A 205 -31.78 -11.82 -1.33
N ALA A 206 -30.91 -12.30 -0.42
CA ALA A 206 -31.24 -12.39 1.01
C ALA A 206 -31.56 -11.01 1.59
N LYS A 207 -30.74 -10.00 1.27
CA LYS A 207 -30.96 -8.61 1.69
C LYS A 207 -32.27 -8.07 1.17
N ALA A 208 -32.56 -8.25 -0.11
CA ALA A 208 -33.79 -7.77 -0.70
C ALA A 208 -35.02 -8.45 -0.07
N ALA A 209 -34.97 -9.77 0.18
CA ALA A 209 -36.01 -10.47 0.91
C ALA A 209 -36.16 -9.96 2.36
N ARG A 210 -35.05 -9.74 3.07
CA ARG A 210 -35.04 -9.19 4.43
C ARG A 210 -35.67 -7.80 4.50
N ASP A 211 -35.39 -6.96 3.51
CA ASP A 211 -35.82 -5.57 3.46
C ASP A 211 -37.23 -5.41 2.85
N GLY A 212 -37.83 -6.50 2.33
CA GLY A 212 -39.15 -6.46 1.68
C GLY A 212 -39.12 -5.86 0.28
N GLU A 213 -37.96 -5.85 -0.37
CA GLU A 213 -37.79 -5.41 -1.76
C GLU A 213 -38.25 -6.49 -2.73
N LEU A 214 -38.61 -6.08 -3.96
CA LEU A 214 -39.07 -6.99 -5.02
C LEU A 214 -37.99 -7.31 -6.04
N GLU A 215 -36.95 -6.49 -6.12
CA GLU A 215 -35.84 -6.63 -7.05
C GLU A 215 -34.52 -6.26 -6.38
N TYR A 216 -33.42 -6.76 -6.93
CA TYR A 216 -32.06 -6.43 -6.49
C TYR A 216 -31.11 -6.33 -7.67
N ASP A 217 -29.97 -5.66 -7.49
CA ASP A 217 -28.92 -5.64 -8.50
C ASP A 217 -28.11 -6.94 -8.45
N ALA A 218 -28.10 -7.67 -9.56
CA ALA A 218 -27.38 -8.94 -9.72
C ALA A 218 -26.05 -8.77 -10.46
N HIS A 219 -25.62 -7.53 -10.74
CA HIS A 219 -24.40 -7.28 -11.49
C HIS A 219 -23.15 -7.46 -10.61
N ILE A 220 -22.20 -8.27 -11.11
CA ILE A 220 -20.86 -8.43 -10.56
C ILE A 220 -19.83 -7.86 -11.56
N PRO A 221 -19.04 -6.84 -11.19
CA PRO A 221 -17.95 -6.35 -12.03
C PRO A 221 -16.81 -7.38 -12.17
N ASP A 222 -16.36 -7.66 -13.40
CA ASP A 222 -15.25 -8.60 -13.63
C ASP A 222 -13.89 -7.93 -13.43
N GLY A 223 -13.44 -7.82 -12.18
CA GLY A 223 -12.08 -7.42 -11.82
C GLY A 223 -12.00 -6.62 -10.53
N PHE A 224 -10.79 -6.15 -10.22
CA PHE A 224 -10.53 -5.29 -9.07
C PHE A 224 -11.07 -3.86 -9.29
N TYR A 225 -11.66 -3.27 -8.26
CA TYR A 225 -11.98 -1.85 -8.25
C TYR A 225 -11.86 -1.24 -6.84
N LEU A 226 -11.97 0.09 -6.78
CA LEU A 226 -11.91 0.86 -5.55
C LEU A 226 -13.20 1.65 -5.36
N VAL A 227 -13.68 1.66 -4.12
CA VAL A 227 -14.75 2.54 -3.67
C VAL A 227 -14.11 3.65 -2.85
N GLY A 228 -14.03 4.85 -3.42
CA GLY A 228 -13.58 6.08 -2.75
C GLY A 228 -14.72 6.82 -2.06
N ASP A 229 -14.39 7.92 -1.37
CA ASP A 229 -15.39 8.81 -0.76
C ASP A 229 -15.73 9.98 -1.69
N THR A 230 -17.00 10.39 -1.68
CA THR A 230 -17.47 11.57 -2.41
C THR A 230 -16.98 12.88 -1.80
N ILE A 231 -16.62 12.88 -0.50
CA ILE A 231 -16.13 14.06 0.22
C ILE A 231 -14.60 14.03 0.20
N ASP A 232 -13.98 15.02 -0.44
CA ASP A 232 -12.52 15.16 -0.61
C ASP A 232 -11.86 14.01 -1.40
N SER A 233 -12.30 13.82 -2.66
CA SER A 233 -11.87 12.73 -3.53
C SER A 233 -10.36 12.74 -3.80
N GLN A 234 -9.63 11.78 -3.24
CA GLN A 234 -8.19 11.59 -3.43
C GLN A 234 -7.89 10.87 -4.75
N LEU A 235 -8.40 11.38 -5.89
CA LEU A 235 -8.39 10.66 -7.17
C LEU A 235 -6.99 10.21 -7.63
N ASP A 236 -5.95 11.03 -7.43
CA ASP A 236 -4.58 10.64 -7.77
C ASP A 236 -4.05 9.49 -6.91
N TRP A 237 -4.47 9.43 -5.64
CA TRP A 237 -4.15 8.32 -4.73
C TRP A 237 -4.85 7.03 -5.19
N TYR A 238 -6.11 7.12 -5.61
CA TYR A 238 -6.84 5.98 -6.19
C TYR A 238 -6.19 5.48 -7.47
N LYS A 239 -5.84 6.37 -8.40
CA LYS A 239 -5.12 6.02 -9.64
C LYS A 239 -3.77 5.37 -9.35
N TYR A 240 -3.04 5.85 -8.35
CA TYR A 240 -1.77 5.26 -7.95
C TYR A 240 -1.92 3.82 -7.45
N MET A 241 -2.98 3.54 -6.68
CA MET A 241 -3.32 2.18 -6.26
C MET A 241 -3.73 1.30 -7.45
N ILE A 242 -4.62 1.80 -8.34
CA ILE A 242 -5.04 1.06 -9.54
C ILE A 242 -3.83 0.68 -10.42
N ALA A 243 -2.91 1.62 -10.66
CA ALA A 243 -1.70 1.38 -11.45
C ALA A 243 -0.72 0.37 -10.82
N ALA A 244 -0.79 0.17 -9.50
CA ALA A 244 -0.03 -0.87 -8.82
C ALA A 244 -0.72 -2.23 -8.97
N VAL A 245 -2.04 -2.27 -8.77
CA VAL A 245 -2.84 -3.50 -8.75
C VAL A 245 -3.04 -4.09 -10.15
N GLU A 246 -3.11 -3.25 -11.19
CA GLU A 246 -3.25 -3.71 -12.59
C GLU A 246 -2.10 -4.62 -13.06
N LYS A 247 -0.97 -4.62 -12.32
CA LYS A 247 0.20 -5.47 -12.59
C LYS A 247 0.05 -6.89 -12.03
N VAL A 248 -0.89 -7.10 -11.10
CA VAL A 248 -1.07 -8.38 -10.39
C VAL A 248 -2.45 -8.99 -10.58
N THR A 249 -3.45 -8.19 -10.95
CA THR A 249 -4.78 -8.68 -11.34
C THR A 249 -5.45 -7.68 -12.29
N HIS A 250 -6.51 -8.09 -12.99
CA HIS A 250 -7.21 -7.21 -13.91
C HIS A 250 -8.16 -6.24 -13.20
N ILE A 251 -8.26 -5.03 -13.73
CA ILE A 251 -9.16 -3.98 -13.22
C ILE A 251 -10.55 -4.16 -13.83
N ALA A 252 -11.60 -3.98 -13.02
CA ALA A 252 -12.97 -4.09 -13.47
C ALA A 252 -13.28 -3.03 -14.54
N PRO A 253 -13.79 -3.43 -15.73
CA PRO A 253 -14.30 -2.48 -16.69
C PRO A 253 -15.61 -1.87 -16.19
N ALA A 254 -15.91 -0.65 -16.62
CA ALA A 254 -17.25 -0.08 -16.45
C ALA A 254 -18.27 -0.88 -17.28
N ASP A 255 -19.52 -0.91 -16.84
CA ASP A 255 -20.61 -1.50 -17.60
C ASP A 255 -21.08 -0.61 -18.77
N GLU A 256 -22.12 -1.05 -19.49
CA GLU A 256 -22.69 -0.32 -20.64
C GLU A 256 -23.21 1.08 -20.28
N ASP A 257 -23.57 1.30 -19.01
CA ASP A 257 -24.07 2.57 -18.49
C ASP A 257 -22.91 3.43 -17.89
N ASN A 258 -21.64 3.00 -18.09
CA ASN A 258 -20.42 3.59 -17.54
C ASN A 258 -20.42 3.66 -16.00
N THR A 259 -20.95 2.63 -15.38
CA THR A 259 -21.03 2.47 -13.92
C THR A 259 -20.28 1.23 -13.43
N LEU A 260 -20.02 1.18 -12.13
CA LEU A 260 -19.66 -0.01 -11.38
C LEU A 260 -20.70 -0.13 -10.26
N ILE A 261 -21.37 -1.29 -10.15
CA ILE A 261 -22.44 -1.53 -9.15
C ILE A 261 -23.49 -0.40 -9.05
N GLY A 262 -23.84 0.18 -10.20
CA GLY A 262 -24.82 1.27 -10.31
C GLY A 262 -24.27 2.67 -10.00
N GLU A 263 -23.01 2.79 -9.60
CA GLU A 263 -22.36 4.07 -9.30
C GLU A 263 -21.45 4.54 -10.46
N PRO A 264 -21.47 5.83 -10.84
CA PRO A 264 -20.66 6.33 -11.94
C PRO A 264 -19.16 6.09 -11.75
N VAL A 265 -18.50 5.60 -12.80
CA VAL A 265 -17.04 5.46 -12.83
C VAL A 265 -16.39 6.83 -13.02
N VAL A 266 -15.55 7.23 -12.05
CA VAL A 266 -14.84 8.53 -12.07
C VAL A 266 -13.41 8.43 -12.62
N SER A 267 -12.86 7.22 -12.66
CA SER A 267 -11.56 6.84 -13.22
C SER A 267 -11.59 5.32 -13.43
N PRO A 268 -10.82 4.72 -14.36
CA PRO A 268 -10.81 3.26 -14.54
C PRO A 268 -10.66 2.52 -13.20
N GLY A 269 -11.63 1.64 -12.89
CA GLY A 269 -11.67 0.89 -11.63
C GLY A 269 -11.98 1.71 -10.38
N VAL A 270 -12.54 2.91 -10.48
CA VAL A 270 -12.84 3.77 -9.32
C VAL A 270 -14.25 4.33 -9.40
N LEU A 271 -15.01 4.12 -8.32
CA LEU A 271 -16.30 4.76 -8.05
C LEU A 271 -16.26 5.50 -6.71
N LEU A 272 -17.17 6.44 -6.47
CA LEU A 272 -17.26 7.20 -5.22
C LEU A 272 -18.64 7.08 -4.59
N VAL A 273 -18.70 6.89 -3.28
CA VAL A 273 -19.96 6.90 -2.51
C VAL A 273 -19.80 7.77 -1.25
N PRO A 274 -20.88 8.31 -0.65
CA PRO A 274 -20.78 9.10 0.57
C PRO A 274 -20.59 8.19 1.79
N LYS A 275 -19.34 7.78 2.05
CA LYS A 275 -19.04 6.65 2.93
C LYS A 275 -19.58 6.81 4.35
N LYS A 276 -19.39 7.99 4.93
CA LYS A 276 -19.90 8.32 6.28
C LYS A 276 -21.42 8.25 6.36
N ASN A 277 -22.11 8.75 5.34
CA ASN A 277 -23.58 8.73 5.29
C ASN A 277 -24.11 7.30 5.13
N LEU A 278 -23.39 6.44 4.43
CA LEU A 278 -23.73 5.03 4.28
C LEU A 278 -23.36 4.17 5.51
N GLY A 279 -22.56 4.70 6.45
CA GLY A 279 -22.12 3.94 7.61
C GLY A 279 -21.08 2.86 7.27
N LEU A 280 -20.31 3.07 6.21
CA LEU A 280 -19.20 2.19 5.81
C LEU A 280 -18.05 2.26 6.83
N CYS A 281 -17.32 1.16 6.98
CA CYS A 281 -16.15 1.05 7.84
C CYS A 281 -15.08 2.05 7.44
N ALA A 282 -14.66 2.04 6.17
CA ALA A 282 -13.84 3.11 5.59
C ALA A 282 -14.52 4.47 5.78
N GLY A 283 -13.86 5.39 6.50
CA GLY A 283 -14.38 6.71 6.85
C GLY A 283 -15.35 6.75 8.05
N GLY A 284 -15.97 5.65 8.46
CA GLY A 284 -16.81 5.60 9.67
C GLY A 284 -16.05 5.20 10.94
N ALA A 285 -15.15 4.21 10.84
CA ALA A 285 -14.37 3.74 11.97
C ALA A 285 -13.41 4.83 12.51
N VAL A 286 -12.78 5.57 11.59
CA VAL A 286 -11.87 6.70 11.87
C VAL A 286 -12.29 7.92 11.04
N PRO A 287 -13.25 8.73 11.52
CA PRO A 287 -13.90 9.76 10.71
C PRO A 287 -12.98 10.90 10.28
N ASP A 288 -11.87 11.12 10.97
CA ASP A 288 -10.93 12.20 10.68
C ASP A 288 -9.85 11.81 9.65
N ALA A 289 -9.84 10.55 9.20
CA ALA A 289 -8.89 10.08 8.20
C ALA A 289 -9.13 10.76 6.84
N LYS A 290 -8.07 11.34 6.28
CA LYS A 290 -8.12 11.98 4.95
C LYS A 290 -8.10 10.98 3.80
N PHE A 291 -7.23 9.97 3.86
CA PHE A 291 -7.06 8.99 2.79
C PHE A 291 -7.87 7.73 3.12
N ILE A 292 -9.10 7.66 2.62
CA ILE A 292 -9.99 6.52 2.87
C ILE A 292 -10.39 5.80 1.58
N VAL A 293 -10.36 4.47 1.62
CA VAL A 293 -10.72 3.62 0.48
C VAL A 293 -11.23 2.27 0.96
N THR A 294 -12.17 1.72 0.21
CA THR A 294 -12.54 0.30 0.30
C THR A 294 -12.07 -0.38 -0.99
N THR A 295 -11.36 -1.50 -0.88
CA THR A 295 -10.91 -2.29 -2.04
C THR A 295 -11.97 -3.31 -2.41
N GLU A 296 -12.12 -3.67 -3.67
CA GLU A 296 -13.10 -4.66 -4.09
C GLU A 296 -12.43 -5.62 -5.07
N VAL A 297 -11.92 -6.74 -4.56
CA VAL A 297 -11.37 -7.83 -5.39
C VAL A 297 -12.50 -8.70 -5.92
N TYR A 298 -12.39 -9.22 -7.14
CA TYR A 298 -13.31 -10.23 -7.68
C TYR A 298 -12.64 -11.61 -7.75
N PRO A 299 -12.86 -12.51 -6.77
CA PRO A 299 -12.14 -13.78 -6.68
C PRO A 299 -12.67 -14.88 -7.60
N ASP A 300 -13.91 -14.77 -8.10
CA ASP A 300 -14.56 -15.84 -8.88
C ASP A 300 -14.28 -15.74 -10.40
N SER A 301 -13.53 -14.72 -10.83
CA SER A 301 -13.11 -14.60 -12.23
C SER A 301 -12.21 -15.77 -12.63
N ALA A 302 -12.44 -16.32 -13.83
CA ALA A 302 -11.54 -17.30 -14.42
C ALA A 302 -10.12 -16.77 -14.72
N ARG A 303 -9.90 -15.46 -14.57
CA ARG A 303 -8.65 -14.75 -14.84
C ARG A 303 -7.82 -14.47 -13.58
N THR A 304 -8.31 -14.85 -12.40
CA THR A 304 -7.59 -14.70 -11.13
C THR A 304 -7.49 -16.03 -10.40
N ASN A 305 -6.82 -16.03 -9.25
CA ASN A 305 -6.83 -17.13 -8.30
C ASN A 305 -6.73 -16.61 -6.85
N PRO A 306 -6.95 -17.44 -5.83
CA PRO A 306 -6.95 -16.99 -4.43
C PRO A 306 -5.66 -16.29 -3.97
N GLU A 307 -4.49 -16.69 -4.47
CA GLU A 307 -3.22 -16.02 -4.11
C GLU A 307 -3.12 -14.64 -4.78
N GLU A 308 -3.51 -14.50 -6.04
CA GLU A 308 -3.57 -13.20 -6.72
C GLU A 308 -4.51 -12.23 -6.02
N CYS A 309 -5.64 -12.71 -5.50
CA CYS A 309 -6.55 -11.91 -4.68
C CYS A 309 -5.86 -11.36 -3.42
N ILE A 310 -5.12 -12.21 -2.69
CA ILE A 310 -4.35 -11.80 -1.50
C ILE A 310 -3.26 -10.78 -1.89
N VAL A 311 -2.54 -11.03 -2.99
CA VAL A 311 -1.50 -10.13 -3.50
C VAL A 311 -2.07 -8.78 -3.89
N ALA A 312 -3.23 -8.74 -4.56
CA ALA A 312 -3.90 -7.49 -4.94
C ALA A 312 -4.21 -6.62 -3.71
N GLN A 313 -4.70 -7.22 -2.62
CA GLN A 313 -4.92 -6.52 -1.35
C GLN A 313 -3.62 -5.95 -0.76
N VAL A 314 -2.56 -6.77 -0.72
CA VAL A 314 -1.25 -6.36 -0.18
C VAL A 314 -0.61 -5.23 -1.01
N GLU A 315 -0.67 -5.34 -2.34
CA GLU A 315 -0.16 -4.32 -3.25
C GLU A 315 -0.96 -3.02 -3.15
N THR A 316 -2.29 -3.11 -2.97
CA THR A 316 -3.12 -1.92 -2.73
C THR A 316 -2.69 -1.18 -1.46
N VAL A 317 -2.57 -1.90 -0.32
CA VAL A 317 -2.12 -1.30 0.94
C VAL A 317 -0.72 -0.71 0.79
N CYS A 318 0.18 -1.40 0.09
CA CYS A 318 1.53 -0.89 -0.12
C CYS A 318 1.55 0.38 -0.98
N ALA A 319 0.85 0.39 -2.10
CA ALA A 319 0.77 1.54 -2.99
C ALA A 319 0.13 2.74 -2.27
N ALA A 320 -0.90 2.48 -1.47
CA ALA A 320 -1.58 3.49 -0.68
C ALA A 320 -0.64 4.20 0.30
N PHE A 321 0.13 3.43 1.07
CA PHE A 321 1.07 3.97 2.05
C PHE A 321 2.26 4.64 1.38
N ASP A 322 2.78 4.03 0.31
CA ASP A 322 3.90 4.57 -0.46
C ASP A 322 3.55 5.96 -1.02
N TYR A 323 2.36 6.15 -1.61
CA TYR A 323 1.90 7.46 -2.09
C TYR A 323 1.87 8.52 -0.98
N ILE A 324 1.42 8.14 0.22
CA ILE A 324 1.31 9.08 1.35
C ILE A 324 2.70 9.49 1.84
N LEU A 325 3.66 8.57 1.94
CA LEU A 325 5.07 8.93 2.23
C LEU A 325 5.64 9.84 1.16
N ASP A 326 5.31 9.54 -0.09
CA ASP A 326 5.81 10.24 -1.26
C ASP A 326 5.31 11.68 -1.34
N LYS A 327 4.10 11.96 -0.84
CA LYS A 327 3.54 13.31 -0.69
C LYS A 327 3.97 14.02 0.60
N LYS A 328 4.31 13.28 1.66
CA LYS A 328 4.83 13.87 2.91
C LYS A 328 6.27 14.37 2.74
N LEU A 329 7.02 13.69 1.90
CA LEU A 329 8.22 14.23 1.28
C LEU A 329 7.74 15.31 0.31
N ASN A 330 8.06 16.59 0.51
CA ASN A 330 7.81 17.68 -0.46
C ASN A 330 8.71 17.53 -1.71
N VAL A 331 8.88 16.30 -2.16
CA VAL A 331 9.93 15.90 -3.06
C VAL A 331 9.38 15.81 -4.47
N THR A 332 9.75 16.78 -5.29
CA THR A 332 9.44 16.77 -6.71
C THR A 332 10.60 16.12 -7.44
N ILE A 333 10.32 15.09 -8.25
CA ILE A 333 11.29 14.56 -9.20
C ILE A 333 10.98 15.16 -10.56
N ARG A 334 11.97 15.84 -11.15
CA ARG A 334 11.87 16.45 -12.47
C ARG A 334 13.15 16.23 -13.26
N THR A 335 13.07 16.38 -14.57
CA THR A 335 14.26 16.47 -15.42
C THR A 335 15.10 17.67 -14.98
N ALA A 336 16.40 17.46 -14.89
CA ALA A 336 17.35 18.53 -14.59
C ALA A 336 17.53 19.43 -15.82
N THR A 337 17.77 20.71 -15.56
CA THR A 337 17.94 21.76 -16.56
C THR A 337 19.34 22.36 -16.46
N GLU A 338 19.71 23.21 -17.41
CA GLU A 338 21.00 23.91 -17.35
C GLU A 338 21.14 24.78 -16.11
N ASP A 339 20.03 25.32 -15.58
CA ASP A 339 20.00 26.12 -14.36
C ASP A 339 20.38 25.30 -13.11
N ASP A 340 20.23 23.98 -13.16
CA ASP A 340 20.58 23.08 -12.06
C ASP A 340 22.07 22.72 -12.01
N LEU A 341 22.85 23.01 -13.06
CA LEU A 341 24.23 22.53 -13.23
C LEU A 341 25.15 22.89 -12.06
N ALA A 342 25.09 24.14 -11.60
CA ALA A 342 25.92 24.62 -10.50
C ALA A 342 25.60 23.87 -9.20
N ALA A 343 24.31 23.75 -8.88
CA ALA A 343 23.83 23.06 -7.68
C ALA A 343 24.08 21.55 -7.74
N LEU A 344 23.93 20.92 -8.90
CA LEU A 344 24.25 19.50 -9.12
C LEU A 344 25.72 19.21 -8.87
N LYS A 345 26.62 20.06 -9.39
CA LYS A 345 28.06 19.91 -9.15
C LYS A 345 28.39 19.97 -7.67
N GLU A 346 27.88 20.98 -6.97
CA GLU A 346 28.10 21.14 -5.53
C GLU A 346 27.53 19.94 -4.74
N PHE A 347 26.32 19.51 -5.08
CA PHE A 347 25.64 18.38 -4.46
C PHE A 347 26.42 17.06 -4.60
N HIS A 348 26.90 16.74 -5.81
CA HIS A 348 27.63 15.50 -6.06
C HIS A 348 29.02 15.50 -5.41
N VAL A 349 29.74 16.63 -5.47
CA VAL A 349 31.03 16.77 -4.77
C VAL A 349 30.85 16.59 -3.26
N ALA A 350 29.84 17.22 -2.67
CA ALA A 350 29.56 17.11 -1.24
C ALA A 350 29.18 15.68 -0.81
N ASN A 351 28.33 14.99 -1.58
CA ASN A 351 27.95 13.61 -1.29
C ASN A 351 29.11 12.64 -1.50
N HIS A 352 29.91 12.82 -2.56
CA HIS A 352 31.08 11.98 -2.81
C HIS A 352 32.08 12.08 -1.65
N LEU A 353 32.45 13.30 -1.24
CA LEU A 353 33.36 13.51 -0.11
C LEU A 353 32.81 12.91 1.19
N GLU A 354 31.51 12.97 1.42
CA GLU A 354 30.89 12.34 2.59
C GLU A 354 31.01 10.81 2.58
N GLU A 355 30.90 10.19 1.40
CA GLU A 355 30.95 8.74 1.25
C GLU A 355 32.37 8.17 1.16
N THR A 356 33.36 8.97 0.75
CA THR A 356 34.69 8.45 0.38
C THR A 356 35.86 9.05 1.16
N CYS A 357 35.68 10.18 1.86
CA CYS A 357 36.71 10.80 2.69
C CYS A 357 36.65 10.24 4.11
N HIS A 358 37.37 9.15 4.36
CA HIS A 358 37.39 8.48 5.66
C HIS A 358 38.64 8.79 6.50
N TYR A 359 39.68 9.41 5.92
CA TYR A 359 40.94 9.67 6.63
C TYR A 359 41.41 11.14 6.63
N PRO A 360 42.12 11.60 7.68
CA PRO A 360 42.64 12.96 7.76
C PRO A 360 43.64 13.26 6.64
N GLY A 361 43.38 14.31 5.84
CA GLY A 361 44.25 14.78 4.75
C GLY A 361 43.77 14.45 3.34
N GLU A 362 42.79 13.55 3.18
CA GLU A 362 42.24 13.16 1.86
C GLU A 362 41.35 14.24 1.24
N GLN A 363 40.61 14.98 2.07
CA GLN A 363 39.61 15.96 1.63
C GLN A 363 40.18 17.05 0.70
N GLY A 364 41.37 17.57 1.01
CA GLY A 364 41.98 18.65 0.24
C GLY A 364 42.46 18.23 -1.16
N ARG A 365 42.86 16.96 -1.34
CA ARG A 365 43.27 16.43 -2.66
C ARG A 365 42.05 16.00 -3.49
N GLN A 366 41.10 15.31 -2.87
CA GLN A 366 39.88 14.87 -3.54
C GLN A 366 39.05 16.04 -4.08
N ILE A 367 38.99 17.18 -3.38
CA ILE A 367 38.29 18.38 -3.90
C ILE A 367 38.88 18.86 -5.25
N CYS A 368 40.20 18.74 -5.45
CA CYS A 368 40.84 19.14 -6.70
C CYS A 368 40.57 18.12 -7.83
N GLU A 369 40.57 16.82 -7.51
CA GLU A 369 40.34 15.72 -8.48
C GLU A 369 38.86 15.59 -8.86
N LEU A 370 37.94 15.80 -7.91
CA LEU A 370 36.49 15.69 -8.11
C LEU A 370 35.92 16.75 -9.06
N GLN A 371 36.66 17.82 -9.31
CA GLN A 371 36.27 18.76 -10.36
C GLN A 371 36.30 18.10 -11.74
N ASP A 372 37.17 17.11 -11.97
CA ASP A 372 37.29 16.41 -13.24
C ASP A 372 36.41 15.14 -13.31
N ASP A 373 35.98 14.59 -12.17
CA ASP A 373 35.15 13.37 -12.10
C ASP A 373 33.70 13.56 -12.57
N TYR A 374 33.22 14.81 -12.59
CA TYR A 374 31.88 15.17 -13.08
C TYR A 374 31.94 16.12 -14.30
N PRO A 375 32.59 15.71 -15.41
CA PRO A 375 32.87 16.61 -16.54
C PRO A 375 31.59 17.07 -17.25
N HIS A 376 30.51 16.30 -17.13
CA HIS A 376 29.19 16.61 -17.68
C HIS A 376 28.46 17.70 -16.88
N PHE A 377 28.87 18.03 -15.65
CA PHE A 377 28.36 19.22 -14.94
C PHE A 377 29.21 20.48 -15.17
N ASN A 378 30.39 20.34 -15.77
CA ASN A 378 31.27 21.46 -16.11
C ASN A 378 31.07 21.99 -17.53
N CYS A 379 30.35 21.26 -18.39
CA CYS A 379 30.18 21.59 -19.78
C CYS A 379 28.74 21.32 -20.23
N THR A 380 28.04 22.37 -20.66
CA THR A 380 26.65 22.29 -21.13
C THR A 380 26.48 21.33 -22.30
N GLU A 381 27.44 21.24 -23.22
CA GLU A 381 27.36 20.27 -24.34
C GLU A 381 27.43 18.83 -23.83
N SER A 382 28.30 18.55 -22.86
CA SER A 382 28.39 17.23 -22.22
C SER A 382 27.13 16.91 -21.42
N PHE A 383 26.55 17.88 -20.71
CA PHE A 383 25.26 17.72 -20.03
C PHE A 383 24.13 17.36 -21.00
N LYS A 384 24.04 18.06 -22.14
CA LYS A 384 23.02 17.84 -23.18
C LYS A 384 23.07 16.46 -23.82
N ARG A 385 24.20 15.75 -23.73
CA ARG A 385 24.31 14.37 -24.23
C ARG A 385 23.62 13.36 -23.32
N GLY A 386 23.45 13.68 -22.04
CA GLY A 386 22.81 12.80 -21.06
C GLY A 386 21.35 13.16 -20.78
N GLN A 387 20.71 12.30 -20.00
CA GLN A 387 19.43 12.59 -19.35
C GLN A 387 19.64 12.56 -17.85
N PHE A 388 19.21 13.62 -17.17
CA PHE A 388 19.43 13.79 -15.74
C PHE A 388 18.11 14.12 -15.05
N TRP A 389 17.92 13.60 -13.85
CA TRP A 389 16.77 13.91 -12.99
C TRP A 389 17.26 14.36 -11.63
N VAL A 390 16.56 15.34 -11.08
CA VAL A 390 16.76 15.85 -9.72
C VAL A 390 15.53 15.58 -8.89
N ALA A 391 15.75 15.22 -7.63
CA ALA A 391 14.75 15.23 -6.58
C ALA A 391 14.95 16.52 -5.78
N THR A 392 13.93 17.36 -5.66
CA THR A 392 14.01 18.64 -4.94
C THR A 392 13.02 18.71 -3.78
N ASP A 393 13.45 19.24 -2.64
CA ASP A 393 12.57 19.67 -1.54
C ASP A 393 12.48 21.21 -1.58
N GLY A 394 11.36 21.72 -2.11
CA GLY A 394 11.33 23.10 -2.59
C GLY A 394 12.35 23.32 -3.71
N ASP A 395 13.24 24.30 -3.51
CA ASP A 395 14.32 24.64 -4.45
C ASP A 395 15.64 23.88 -4.18
N GLU A 396 15.75 23.14 -3.07
CA GLU A 396 16.97 22.41 -2.69
C GLU A 396 17.05 21.06 -3.41
N ILE A 397 18.17 20.78 -4.08
CA ILE A 397 18.44 19.45 -4.66
C ILE A 397 18.84 18.49 -3.53
N ILE A 398 18.01 17.47 -3.33
CA ILE A 398 18.23 16.45 -2.29
C ILE A 398 18.58 15.07 -2.86
N GLY A 399 18.55 14.93 -4.19
CA GLY A 399 18.95 13.73 -4.90
C GLY A 399 19.10 13.98 -6.39
N SER A 400 19.92 13.18 -7.04
CA SER A 400 20.16 13.25 -8.48
C SER A 400 20.48 11.87 -9.04
N ILE A 401 20.15 11.66 -10.31
CA ILE A 401 20.55 10.49 -11.09
C ILE A 401 20.71 10.88 -12.56
N GLY A 402 21.67 10.26 -13.26
CA GLY A 402 21.97 10.54 -14.65
C GLY A 402 22.14 9.29 -15.50
N LEU A 403 21.78 9.41 -16.78
CA LEU A 403 22.02 8.45 -17.82
C LEU A 403 22.86 9.11 -18.91
N LEU A 404 24.02 8.53 -19.21
CA LEU A 404 24.93 9.04 -20.23
C LEU A 404 25.13 7.98 -21.32
N PRO A 405 24.93 8.29 -22.61
CA PRO A 405 25.21 7.33 -23.67
C PRO A 405 26.71 7.01 -23.72
N ASP A 406 27.05 5.75 -24.00
CA ASP A 406 28.43 5.33 -24.19
C ASP A 406 29.10 6.12 -25.34
N GLN A 407 30.40 6.39 -25.22
CA GLN A 407 31.11 7.16 -26.24
C GLN A 407 31.32 6.40 -27.55
N ASN A 408 31.47 5.07 -27.47
CA ASN A 408 31.76 4.21 -28.60
C ASN A 408 30.48 3.53 -29.12
N GLU A 409 29.55 3.20 -28.22
CA GLU A 409 28.31 2.47 -28.53
C GLU A 409 27.04 3.19 -28.03
N PRO A 410 26.80 4.47 -28.39
CA PRO A 410 25.74 5.30 -27.80
C PRO A 410 24.30 4.78 -28.01
N GLY A 411 24.08 3.93 -29.02
CA GLY A 411 22.77 3.31 -29.29
C GLY A 411 22.56 1.95 -28.63
N ALA A 412 23.62 1.33 -28.10
CA ALA A 412 23.55 0.00 -27.49
C ALA A 412 23.76 0.03 -25.98
N ILE A 413 24.55 0.99 -25.48
CA ILE A 413 24.97 1.07 -24.09
C ILE A 413 24.71 2.46 -23.51
N THR A 414 24.10 2.49 -22.32
CA THR A 414 23.96 3.70 -21.50
C THR A 414 24.60 3.48 -20.14
N TRP A 415 25.32 4.48 -19.65
CA TRP A 415 25.90 4.51 -18.31
C TRP A 415 24.92 5.16 -17.32
N LEU A 416 24.54 4.41 -16.29
CA LEU A 416 23.95 4.97 -15.08
C LEU A 416 25.08 5.62 -14.27
N ASN A 417 25.03 6.94 -14.18
CA ASN A 417 26.05 7.75 -13.54
C ASN A 417 25.41 8.79 -12.63
N THR A 418 26.20 9.46 -11.79
CA THR A 418 25.76 10.59 -10.96
C THR A 418 24.52 10.29 -10.14
N PHE A 419 24.52 9.10 -9.53
CA PHE A 419 23.45 8.69 -8.64
C PHE A 419 23.84 9.00 -7.20
N SER A 420 23.14 9.96 -6.58
CA SER A 420 23.40 10.34 -5.19
C SER A 420 22.12 10.84 -4.53
N VAL A 421 22.02 10.60 -3.22
CA VAL A 421 20.93 11.08 -2.36
C VAL A 421 21.56 11.67 -1.11
N ALA A 422 21.11 12.87 -0.73
CA ALA A 422 21.58 13.55 0.47
C ALA A 422 21.54 12.61 1.67
N LYS A 423 22.59 12.59 2.49
CA LYS A 423 22.71 11.71 3.66
C LYS A 423 21.46 11.71 4.55
N SER A 424 20.91 12.89 4.82
CA SER A 424 19.69 13.08 5.63
C SER A 424 18.41 12.51 5.01
N GLN A 425 18.46 12.15 3.73
CA GLN A 425 17.36 11.68 2.90
C GLN A 425 17.54 10.21 2.45
N ARG A 426 18.70 9.60 2.72
CA ARG A 426 18.94 8.17 2.47
C ARG A 426 17.97 7.33 3.31
N GLY A 427 17.45 6.25 2.73
CA GLY A 427 16.42 5.40 3.34
C GLY A 427 14.97 5.92 3.22
N LYS A 428 14.75 7.15 2.74
CA LYS A 428 13.40 7.73 2.53
C LYS A 428 12.85 7.50 1.11
N ARG A 429 13.28 6.43 0.44
CA ARG A 429 12.85 6.01 -0.92
C ARG A 429 13.12 6.97 -2.07
N ILE A 430 13.76 8.13 -1.85
CA ILE A 430 14.13 9.08 -2.91
C ILE A 430 15.05 8.43 -3.96
N GLY A 431 16.09 7.72 -3.51
CA GLY A 431 16.99 7.00 -4.42
C GLY A 431 16.28 5.92 -5.24
N PHE A 432 15.33 5.20 -4.63
CA PHE A 432 14.52 4.20 -5.32
C PHE A 432 13.70 4.84 -6.46
N LYS A 433 13.06 5.99 -6.20
CA LYS A 433 12.29 6.70 -7.22
C LYS A 433 13.14 7.27 -8.33
N LEU A 434 14.26 7.90 -7.99
CA LEU A 434 15.21 8.41 -8.98
C LEU A 434 15.68 7.26 -9.89
N PHE A 435 16.06 6.14 -9.29
CA PHE A 435 16.45 4.94 -10.03
C PHE A 435 15.33 4.41 -10.93
N ALA A 436 14.10 4.25 -10.41
CA ALA A 436 12.96 3.81 -11.21
C ALA A 436 12.67 4.78 -12.37
N THR A 437 12.77 6.09 -12.13
CA THR A 437 12.59 7.14 -13.14
C THR A 437 13.64 7.01 -14.25
N ALA A 438 14.92 6.86 -13.88
CA ALA A 438 15.99 6.68 -14.86
C ALA A 438 15.82 5.38 -15.65
N MET A 439 15.56 4.25 -14.97
CA MET A 439 15.41 2.95 -15.65
C MET A 439 14.24 2.93 -16.63
N ALA A 440 13.13 3.61 -16.33
CA ALA A 440 11.99 3.75 -17.25
C ALA A 440 12.32 4.57 -18.50
N ALA A 441 13.35 5.41 -18.46
CA ALA A 441 13.80 6.25 -19.58
C ALA A 441 14.90 5.59 -20.43
N VAL A 442 15.43 4.43 -20.03
CA VAL A 442 16.44 3.70 -20.80
C VAL A 442 15.82 3.24 -22.13
N GLN A 443 16.56 3.37 -23.22
CA GLN A 443 16.14 2.93 -24.56
C GLN A 443 17.18 2.02 -25.23
N THR A 444 18.27 1.70 -24.51
CA THR A 444 19.40 0.92 -25.02
C THR A 444 19.31 -0.54 -24.57
N GLN A 445 20.14 -1.39 -25.16
CA GLN A 445 20.15 -2.84 -24.88
C GLN A 445 20.83 -3.18 -23.56
N CYS A 446 21.68 -2.29 -23.05
CA CYS A 446 22.48 -2.53 -21.86
C CYS A 446 22.67 -1.24 -21.04
N VAL A 447 22.53 -1.37 -19.72
CA VAL A 447 22.88 -0.31 -18.76
C VAL A 447 24.13 -0.72 -18.00
N ARG A 448 25.13 0.15 -17.94
CA ARG A 448 26.37 -0.05 -17.17
C ARG A 448 26.50 0.94 -16.04
N LEU A 449 27.20 0.59 -14.98
CA LEU A 449 27.59 1.51 -13.92
C LEU A 449 28.93 1.14 -13.33
N VAL A 450 29.57 2.13 -12.72
CA VAL A 450 30.80 1.98 -11.93
C VAL A 450 30.51 2.39 -10.50
N THR A 451 31.02 1.63 -9.54
CA THR A 451 30.89 1.89 -8.10
C THR A 451 32.16 1.47 -7.38
N LEU A 452 32.35 1.97 -6.16
CA LEU A 452 33.47 1.58 -5.31
C LEU A 452 33.13 0.37 -4.44
N GLY A 453 34.17 -0.30 -3.93
CA GLY A 453 34.04 -1.40 -3.00
C GLY A 453 35.08 -1.48 -1.90
N GLY A 454 35.78 -2.61 -1.81
CA GLY A 454 36.70 -2.89 -0.71
C GLY A 454 37.83 -1.86 -0.66
N HIS A 455 37.97 -1.18 0.48
CA HIS A 455 39.13 -0.37 0.78
C HIS A 455 40.18 -1.22 1.53
N SER A 456 41.47 -1.05 1.26
CA SER A 456 42.56 -1.88 1.81
C SER A 456 42.68 -1.86 3.34
N LYS A 457 42.05 -0.88 4.00
CA LYS A 457 41.92 -0.80 5.46
C LYS A 457 40.67 -1.50 6.03
N GLY A 458 39.97 -2.31 5.21
CA GLY A 458 38.86 -3.17 5.63
C GLY A 458 37.47 -2.51 5.64
N ILE A 459 37.34 -1.29 5.11
CA ILE A 459 36.05 -0.60 4.97
C ILE A 459 35.39 -1.03 3.66
N ASP A 460 34.10 -1.38 3.71
CA ASP A 460 33.28 -1.58 2.52
C ASP A 460 32.66 -0.25 2.08
N VAL A 461 33.26 0.37 1.06
CA VAL A 461 32.82 1.65 0.52
C VAL A 461 31.65 1.41 -0.44
N MET A 462 30.55 2.16 -0.29
CA MET A 462 29.33 2.02 -1.12
C MET A 462 28.61 0.65 -1.07
N GLY A 463 28.86 -0.18 -0.06
CA GLY A 463 28.18 -1.48 0.11
C GLY A 463 26.64 -1.46 -0.02
N PRO A 464 25.92 -0.48 0.56
CA PRO A 464 24.47 -0.35 0.39
C PRO A 464 24.04 -0.11 -1.07
N ALA A 465 24.80 0.66 -1.85
CA ALA A 465 24.50 0.91 -3.26
C ALA A 465 24.67 -0.36 -4.09
N ARG A 466 25.74 -1.15 -3.85
CA ARG A 466 25.96 -2.42 -4.56
C ARG A 466 24.84 -3.43 -4.32
N LYS A 467 24.38 -3.58 -3.08
CA LYS A 467 23.22 -4.41 -2.74
C LYS A 467 21.95 -3.97 -3.48
N MET A 468 21.77 -2.66 -3.66
CA MET A 468 20.65 -2.13 -4.44
C MET A 468 20.77 -2.54 -5.91
N TYR A 469 21.95 -2.39 -6.52
CA TYR A 469 22.17 -2.77 -7.93
C TYR A 469 21.93 -4.26 -8.17
N GLU A 470 22.52 -5.11 -7.33
CA GLU A 470 22.36 -6.57 -7.40
C GLU A 470 20.89 -6.99 -7.27
N LYS A 471 20.14 -6.37 -6.36
CA LYS A 471 18.69 -6.60 -6.21
C LYS A 471 17.88 -6.18 -7.44
N ASN A 472 18.41 -5.26 -8.24
CA ASN A 472 17.80 -4.80 -9.49
C ASN A 472 18.44 -5.47 -10.73
N GLU A 473 19.02 -6.67 -10.56
CA GLU A 473 19.52 -7.54 -11.64
C GLU A 473 20.75 -6.99 -12.38
N PHE A 474 21.48 -6.05 -11.77
CA PHE A 474 22.81 -5.71 -12.24
C PHE A 474 23.80 -6.80 -11.84
N VAL A 475 24.62 -7.22 -12.79
CA VAL A 475 25.63 -8.27 -12.61
C VAL A 475 27.01 -7.65 -12.66
N LEU A 476 27.85 -7.95 -11.67
CA LEU A 476 29.26 -7.58 -11.66
C LEU A 476 29.97 -8.32 -12.81
N TYR A 477 30.57 -7.58 -13.74
CA TYR A 477 31.28 -8.19 -14.88
C TYR A 477 32.79 -7.87 -14.89
N GLN A 478 33.23 -6.86 -14.13
CA GLN A 478 34.64 -6.52 -13.99
C GLN A 478 34.90 -5.87 -12.61
N SER A 479 36.08 -6.11 -12.04
CA SER A 479 36.55 -5.44 -10.84
C SER A 479 38.06 -5.21 -10.93
N ASN A 480 38.51 -3.99 -10.62
CA ASN A 480 39.93 -3.64 -10.62
C ASN A 480 40.30 -3.02 -9.26
N THR A 481 41.41 -3.42 -8.67
CA THR A 481 41.97 -2.73 -7.49
C THR A 481 42.94 -1.65 -7.95
N MET A 482 42.77 -0.42 -7.47
CA MET A 482 43.63 0.71 -7.82
C MET A 482 44.16 1.43 -6.59
N SER A 483 45.26 2.16 -6.75
CA SER A 483 45.78 3.05 -5.71
C SER A 483 44.74 4.12 -5.37
N TYR A 484 44.57 4.38 -4.09
CA TYR A 484 43.59 5.30 -3.53
C TYR A 484 44.26 6.04 -2.37
N GLY A 485 44.86 7.21 -2.64
CA GLY A 485 45.74 7.90 -1.70
C GLY A 485 47.18 7.36 -1.71
N ASP A 486 47.99 7.77 -0.72
CA ASP A 486 49.45 7.54 -0.72
C ASP A 486 49.83 6.06 -0.50
N ASP A 487 49.15 5.35 0.42
CA ASP A 487 49.50 3.98 0.85
C ASP A 487 48.30 3.01 0.87
N THR A 488 47.20 3.36 0.21
CA THR A 488 45.94 2.60 0.26
C THR A 488 45.43 2.24 -1.14
N THR A 489 44.55 1.23 -1.20
CA THR A 489 43.91 0.80 -2.45
C THR A 489 42.41 0.68 -2.28
N ILE A 490 41.67 0.83 -3.38
CA ILE A 490 40.23 0.64 -3.43
C ILE A 490 39.83 -0.22 -4.63
N ASP A 491 38.79 -1.02 -4.46
CA ASP A 491 38.18 -1.77 -5.56
C ASP A 491 37.21 -0.88 -6.34
N VAL A 492 37.38 -0.85 -7.66
CA VAL A 492 36.45 -0.26 -8.61
C VAL A 492 35.71 -1.39 -9.31
N MET A 493 34.40 -1.38 -9.15
CA MET A 493 33.50 -2.47 -9.53
C MET A 493 32.58 -2.02 -10.67
N TYR A 494 32.51 -2.83 -11.71
CA TYR A 494 31.75 -2.55 -12.93
C TYR A 494 30.59 -3.52 -13.04
N TYR A 495 29.39 -2.96 -13.10
CA TYR A 495 28.15 -3.73 -13.20
C TYR A 495 27.47 -3.45 -14.54
N GLU A 496 26.78 -4.46 -15.07
CA GLU A 496 25.92 -4.32 -16.24
C GLU A 496 24.57 -4.99 -16.04
N LYS A 497 23.55 -4.45 -16.70
CA LYS A 497 22.21 -5.02 -16.80
C LYS A 497 21.78 -5.03 -18.27
N LYS A 498 21.40 -6.20 -18.77
CA LYS A 498 20.78 -6.33 -20.09
C LYS A 498 19.30 -5.98 -19.99
N MET A 499 18.84 -5.16 -20.91
CA MET A 499 17.43 -4.74 -20.98
C MET A 499 16.68 -5.72 -21.89
N ASN A 500 15.70 -6.42 -21.33
CA ASN A 500 14.81 -7.30 -22.09
C ASN A 500 13.54 -6.50 -22.37
N TRP A 501 13.32 -6.13 -23.63
CA TRP A 501 12.13 -5.44 -24.09
C TRP A 501 11.15 -6.42 -24.71
#